data_AF-A0A1Y0UZD7-F1
#
_entry.id   AF-A0A1Y0UZD7-F1
#
_cell.length_a   1.000
_cell.length_b   1.000
_cell.length_c   1.000
_cell.angle_alpha   90.00
_cell.angle_beta   90.00
_cell.angle_gamma   90.00
#
_symmetry.space_group_name_H-M   'P 1'
#
loop_
_entity.id
_entity.type
_entity.pdbx_description
1 polymer ?
#
loop_
_entity_poly.entity_id
_entity_poly.type
_entity_poly.pdbx_seq_one_letter_code
_entity_poly.pdbx_strand_id
1 'polypeptide(L)'
;MKHSFLRSVLPRRTVCRVMLAAALLSPFMGHPAWAVHMPKVPELPASALVPFMQSNQQIWDAILPLPDGRMLLEAPAWVGNTGPQLWVRQTDGNLAPYPDADWNNREAANDTHFVALAGMTRTADGSIWVLDSGVPNREKPPVAAPRLIQIDPTTNTVTHIVPVEANLLHQGSILSGIAVHGSTAYVPDSGVAGLLLIDIPSASGRRFLDHHPALTATKPIQTPIGPLLNANGQAIAVDTSMIAVSPDGTWIVMQPPAGFLYRVSTSLFTDPDVTPAAFEEGVTQWYKTPALGGLTIDNEGTLYWSDITTGSILSYTVGRIPRRLVTDERLKWPTTPGLDGHGHLYVAASQLDHSVGFGAASPSISWPITVYQLTLPTTPPPQ
;
A
#
# COMPACT_ATOMS: atom_id res chain seq x y z
N MET A 1 94.77 -7.88 35.23
CA MET A 1 95.60 -9.07 34.92
C MET A 1 94.88 -10.29 35.48
N LYS A 2 94.50 -11.25 34.61
CA LYS A 2 94.09 -12.66 34.87
C LYS A 2 92.83 -12.89 35.75
N HIS A 3 91.96 -13.88 35.57
CA HIS A 3 91.50 -14.73 34.46
C HIS A 3 90.18 -15.38 34.94
N SER A 4 89.33 -15.72 33.97
CA SER A 4 88.04 -16.43 34.01
C SER A 4 88.03 -17.77 34.79
N PHE A 5 86.87 -18.16 35.35
CA PHE A 5 86.39 -19.56 35.31
C PHE A 5 84.85 -19.63 35.19
N LEU A 6 84.41 -20.55 34.32
CA LEU A 6 83.06 -20.75 33.81
C LEU A 6 82.03 -21.22 34.86
N ARG A 7 80.76 -20.82 34.68
CA ARG A 7 79.58 -21.52 35.22
C ARG A 7 78.63 -21.85 34.07
N SER A 8 78.32 -23.13 33.90
CA SER A 8 77.23 -23.63 33.04
C SER A 8 76.02 -23.99 33.92
N VAL A 9 74.87 -23.37 33.65
CA VAL A 9 73.58 -23.70 34.27
C VAL A 9 72.60 -24.04 33.15
N LEU A 10 72.03 -25.24 33.19
CA LEU A 10 70.93 -25.68 32.32
C LEU A 10 69.58 -25.39 33.00
N PRO A 11 68.51 -24.99 32.26
CA PRO A 11 67.26 -24.53 32.84
C PRO A 11 66.21 -25.64 32.99
N ARG A 12 65.44 -25.61 34.08
CA ARG A 12 64.21 -26.41 34.25
C ARG A 12 62.97 -25.53 34.08
N ARG A 13 62.27 -25.84 33.00
CA ARG A 13 60.91 -25.51 32.53
C ARG A 13 59.97 -24.81 33.53
N THR A 14 59.56 -23.59 33.16
CA THR A 14 58.42 -22.84 33.72
C THR A 14 57.11 -23.37 33.13
N VAL A 15 56.17 -23.80 33.98
CA VAL A 15 54.81 -24.16 33.59
C VAL A 15 53.97 -22.88 33.48
N CYS A 16 53.53 -22.56 32.27
CA CYS A 16 52.63 -21.45 32.00
C CYS A 16 51.19 -21.88 32.34
N ARG A 17 50.57 -21.24 33.35
CA ARG A 17 49.14 -21.40 33.66
C ARG A 17 48.33 -20.51 32.72
N VAL A 18 47.63 -21.12 31.77
CA VAL A 18 46.59 -20.46 30.97
C VAL A 18 45.31 -20.41 31.81
N MET A 19 44.83 -19.21 32.15
CA MET A 19 43.48 -19.01 32.66
C MET A 19 42.50 -19.03 31.49
N LEU A 20 41.65 -20.07 31.43
CA LEU A 20 40.56 -20.18 30.48
C LEU A 20 39.37 -19.35 31.02
N ALA A 21 39.06 -18.22 30.39
CA ALA A 21 37.83 -17.49 30.65
C ALA A 21 36.66 -18.26 30.01
N ALA A 22 35.78 -18.83 30.85
CA ALA A 22 34.56 -19.44 30.39
C ALA A 22 33.54 -18.35 30.03
N ALA A 23 33.48 -17.98 28.75
CA ALA A 23 32.36 -17.21 28.21
C ALA A 23 31.13 -18.12 28.16
N LEU A 24 30.15 -17.85 29.01
CA LEU A 24 28.80 -18.41 28.91
C LEU A 24 28.15 -17.86 27.63
N LEU A 25 28.38 -18.55 26.51
CA LEU A 25 27.55 -18.43 25.31
C LEU A 25 26.17 -19.01 25.66
N SER A 26 25.25 -18.15 26.12
CA SER A 26 23.83 -18.48 26.07
C SER A 26 23.49 -18.78 24.62
N PRO A 27 23.01 -19.98 24.27
CA PRO A 27 22.47 -20.19 22.95
C PRO A 27 21.21 -19.34 22.89
N PHE A 28 21.24 -18.24 22.15
CA PHE A 28 20.02 -17.74 21.54
C PHE A 28 19.51 -18.88 20.67
N MET A 29 18.63 -19.71 21.24
CA MET A 29 17.73 -20.56 20.47
C MET A 29 16.79 -19.61 19.74
N GLY A 30 17.31 -18.97 18.68
CA GLY A 30 16.49 -18.43 17.63
C GLY A 30 15.64 -19.60 17.16
N HIS A 31 14.37 -19.60 17.53
CA HIS A 31 13.44 -20.56 17.00
C HIS A 31 13.53 -20.39 15.48
N PRO A 32 13.69 -21.48 14.70
CA PRO A 32 13.60 -21.36 13.26
C PRO A 32 12.23 -20.76 12.97
N ALA A 33 12.20 -19.52 12.50
CA ALA A 33 10.96 -18.86 12.10
C ALA A 33 10.46 -19.60 10.86
N TRP A 34 9.69 -20.66 11.07
CA TRP A 34 8.97 -21.31 10.00
C TRP A 34 7.99 -20.28 9.43
N ALA A 35 7.92 -20.19 8.10
CA ALA A 35 6.94 -19.36 7.44
C ALA A 35 5.54 -19.81 7.90
N VAL A 36 4.90 -19.00 8.75
CA VAL A 36 3.56 -19.29 9.25
C VAL A 36 2.57 -18.97 8.14
N HIS A 37 1.65 -19.89 7.88
CA HIS A 37 0.58 -19.65 6.91
C HIS A 37 -0.45 -18.71 7.51
N MET A 38 -1.15 -17.93 6.67
CA MET A 38 -2.25 -17.07 7.11
C MET A 38 -3.25 -17.88 7.96
N PRO A 39 -3.54 -17.47 9.21
CA PRO A 39 -4.50 -18.17 10.07
C PRO A 39 -5.86 -18.29 9.39
N LYS A 40 -6.52 -19.45 9.55
CA LYS A 40 -7.87 -19.68 9.00
C LYS A 40 -8.96 -19.02 9.85
N VAL A 41 -8.77 -19.03 11.17
CA VAL A 41 -9.72 -18.49 12.14
C VAL A 41 -9.38 -17.02 12.41
N PRO A 42 -10.35 -16.10 12.35
CA PRO A 42 -10.11 -14.71 12.72
C PRO A 42 -9.86 -14.57 14.22
N GLU A 43 -8.99 -13.64 14.60
CA GLU A 43 -8.68 -13.33 15.99
C GLU A 43 -9.83 -12.60 16.70
N LEU A 44 -10.55 -11.76 15.97
CA LEU A 44 -11.68 -10.99 16.46
C LEU A 44 -13.01 -11.57 15.93
N PRO A 45 -14.07 -11.56 16.74
CA PRO A 45 -15.40 -11.91 16.27
C PRO A 45 -15.95 -10.84 15.32
N ALA A 46 -16.93 -11.23 14.49
CA ALA A 46 -17.70 -10.32 13.63
C ALA A 46 -18.22 -9.07 14.38
N SER A 47 -18.61 -9.21 15.65
CA SER A 47 -19.11 -8.10 16.48
C SER A 47 -18.07 -7.01 16.77
N ALA A 48 -16.77 -7.27 16.56
CA ALA A 48 -15.72 -6.26 16.67
C ALA A 48 -15.71 -5.27 15.51
N LEU A 49 -16.37 -5.62 14.39
CA LEU A 49 -16.54 -4.77 13.22
C LEU A 49 -17.83 -3.97 13.35
N VAL A 50 -17.70 -2.67 13.61
CA VAL A 50 -18.79 -1.76 13.93
C VAL A 50 -19.05 -0.81 12.76
N PRO A 51 -20.30 -0.62 12.29
CA PRO A 51 -20.61 0.41 11.31
C PRO A 51 -20.21 1.80 11.84
N PHE A 52 -19.40 2.53 11.07
CA PHE A 52 -18.89 3.85 11.47
C PHE A 52 -19.63 4.98 10.75
N MET A 53 -19.80 4.86 9.43
CA MET A 53 -20.58 5.79 8.63
C MET A 53 -21.12 5.11 7.37
N GLN A 54 -22.07 5.77 6.71
CA GLN A 54 -22.77 5.23 5.56
C GLN A 54 -22.97 6.29 4.48
N SER A 55 -23.07 5.86 3.23
CA SER A 55 -23.51 6.68 2.10
C SER A 55 -24.54 5.94 1.27
N ASN A 56 -25.54 6.69 0.78
CA ASN A 56 -26.57 6.19 -0.13
C ASN A 56 -26.26 6.54 -1.60
N GLN A 57 -25.12 7.19 -1.87
CA GLN A 57 -24.84 7.78 -3.19
C GLN A 57 -23.37 7.69 -3.63
N GLN A 58 -22.45 7.35 -2.73
CA GLN A 58 -21.01 7.34 -3.00
C GLN A 58 -20.42 5.98 -2.66
N ILE A 59 -19.64 5.45 -3.61
CA ILE A 59 -18.78 4.28 -3.42
C ILE A 59 -17.40 4.81 -3.02
N TRP A 60 -16.88 4.44 -1.86
CA TRP A 60 -15.56 4.87 -1.41
C TRP A 60 -14.52 3.79 -1.70
N ASP A 61 -13.35 4.18 -2.22
CA ASP A 61 -12.27 3.26 -2.54
C ASP A 61 -11.13 3.28 -1.50
N ALA A 62 -10.86 4.43 -0.88
CA ALA A 62 -9.85 4.55 0.16
C ALA A 62 -10.30 5.44 1.31
N ILE A 63 -9.77 5.14 2.50
CA ILE A 63 -10.03 5.86 3.73
C ILE A 63 -8.69 6.35 4.30
N LEU A 64 -8.62 7.63 4.68
CA LEU A 64 -7.42 8.22 5.29
C LEU A 64 -7.82 9.05 6.52
N PRO A 65 -7.78 8.46 7.73
CA PRO A 65 -7.96 9.20 8.97
C PRO A 65 -6.87 10.27 9.15
N LEU A 66 -7.24 11.42 9.70
CA LEU A 66 -6.33 12.52 10.04
C LEU A 66 -6.17 12.64 11.57
N PRO A 67 -5.01 13.13 12.06
CA PRO A 67 -4.74 13.24 13.50
C PRO A 67 -5.71 14.13 14.27
N ASP A 68 -6.40 15.05 13.59
CA ASP A 68 -7.39 15.95 14.18
C ASP A 68 -8.80 15.32 14.27
N GLY A 69 -8.93 14.04 13.94
CA GLY A 69 -10.19 13.29 13.98
C GLY A 69 -11.06 13.43 12.74
N ARG A 70 -10.64 14.24 11.74
CA ARG A 70 -11.26 14.20 10.40
C ARG A 70 -10.85 12.93 9.67
N MET A 71 -11.57 12.63 8.57
CA MET A 71 -11.27 11.49 7.72
C MET A 71 -11.48 11.85 6.27
N LEU A 72 -10.49 11.58 5.43
CA LEU A 72 -10.64 11.71 3.98
C LEU A 72 -11.16 10.41 3.38
N LEU A 73 -12.03 10.54 2.39
CA LEU A 73 -12.69 9.44 1.72
C LEU A 73 -12.56 9.65 0.20
N GLU A 74 -11.82 8.76 -0.46
CA GLU A 74 -11.68 8.78 -1.92
C GLU A 74 -12.92 8.15 -2.55
N ALA A 75 -13.62 8.88 -3.42
CA ALA A 75 -14.85 8.48 -4.11
C ALA A 75 -14.66 8.65 -5.63
N PRO A 76 -13.88 7.76 -6.27
CA PRO A 76 -13.33 8.08 -7.58
C PRO A 76 -14.34 7.98 -8.73
N ALA A 77 -14.10 8.69 -9.82
CA ALA A 77 -14.97 8.67 -11.01
C ALA A 77 -14.99 7.29 -11.69
N TRP A 78 -13.88 6.56 -11.64
CA TRP A 78 -13.73 5.26 -12.32
C TRP A 78 -14.57 4.14 -11.70
N VAL A 79 -15.11 4.32 -10.48
CA VAL A 79 -16.15 3.42 -9.92
C VAL A 79 -17.57 3.88 -10.24
N GLY A 80 -17.75 4.85 -11.13
CA GLY A 80 -19.07 5.34 -11.53
C GLY A 80 -19.69 6.39 -10.60
N ASN A 81 -18.95 6.89 -9.61
CA ASN A 81 -19.42 8.03 -8.80
C ASN A 81 -19.57 9.26 -9.69
N THR A 82 -20.59 10.08 -9.41
CA THR A 82 -20.87 11.36 -10.09
C THR A 82 -20.59 12.60 -9.24
N GLY A 83 -20.35 12.44 -7.94
CA GLY A 83 -20.10 13.55 -7.00
C GLY A 83 -18.62 13.95 -6.88
N PRO A 84 -18.24 14.70 -5.82
CA PRO A 84 -16.84 14.94 -5.47
C PRO A 84 -15.97 13.68 -5.50
N GLN A 85 -14.74 13.80 -6.00
CA GLN A 85 -13.73 12.74 -6.02
C GLN A 85 -13.14 12.49 -4.64
N LEU A 86 -13.08 13.53 -3.80
CA LEU A 86 -12.50 13.46 -2.47
C LEU A 86 -13.41 14.17 -1.48
N TRP A 87 -13.69 13.49 -0.38
CA TRP A 87 -14.53 14.00 0.69
C TRP A 87 -13.74 14.11 1.98
N VAL A 88 -14.15 15.03 2.84
CA VAL A 88 -13.78 15.05 4.26
C VAL A 88 -15.02 14.78 5.10
N ARG A 89 -14.93 13.81 5.99
CA ARG A 89 -15.82 13.67 7.15
C ARG A 89 -15.24 14.51 8.28
N GLN A 90 -16.00 15.50 8.70
CA GLN A 90 -15.67 16.34 9.85
C GLN A 90 -15.85 15.56 11.17
N THR A 91 -15.33 16.10 12.26
CA THR A 91 -15.41 15.48 13.59
C THR A 91 -16.84 15.38 14.10
N ASP A 92 -17.73 16.29 13.68
CA ASP A 92 -19.17 16.25 13.93
C ASP A 92 -19.94 15.25 13.05
N GLY A 93 -19.25 14.60 12.10
CA GLY A 93 -19.82 13.62 11.17
C GLY A 93 -20.30 14.19 9.84
N ASN A 94 -20.28 15.51 9.64
CA ASN A 94 -20.69 16.13 8.38
C ASN A 94 -19.71 15.80 7.25
N LEU A 95 -20.24 15.61 6.03
CA LEU A 95 -19.47 15.37 4.82
C LEU A 95 -19.41 16.62 3.96
N ALA A 96 -18.21 16.92 3.43
CA ALA A 96 -18.01 17.99 2.47
C ALA A 96 -16.99 17.57 1.39
N PRO A 97 -17.04 18.14 0.17
CA PRO A 97 -15.95 18.05 -0.78
C PRO A 97 -14.64 18.54 -0.15
N TYR A 98 -13.53 17.88 -0.46
CA TYR A 98 -12.20 18.24 0.04
C TYR A 98 -11.22 18.36 -1.12
N PRO A 99 -10.29 19.33 -1.12
CA PRO A 99 -10.11 20.40 -0.12
C PRO A 99 -11.26 21.41 -0.09
N ASP A 100 -11.92 21.59 -1.24
CA ASP A 100 -13.07 22.47 -1.43
C ASP A 100 -13.96 21.96 -2.59
N ALA A 101 -15.02 22.71 -2.88
CA ALA A 101 -15.95 22.39 -3.95
C ALA A 101 -15.36 22.64 -5.35
N ASP A 102 -14.42 23.58 -5.50
CA ASP A 102 -13.86 23.95 -6.80
C ASP A 102 -12.96 22.84 -7.33
N TRP A 103 -12.11 22.26 -6.47
CA TRP A 103 -11.31 21.08 -6.78
C TRP A 103 -12.14 19.83 -7.09
N ASN A 104 -13.43 19.84 -6.77
CA ASN A 104 -14.36 18.74 -7.03
C ASN A 104 -15.40 19.07 -8.10
N ASN A 105 -15.26 20.21 -8.78
CA ASN A 105 -16.18 20.67 -9.82
C ASN A 105 -15.85 20.06 -11.18
N ARG A 106 -16.55 18.98 -11.53
CA ARG A 106 -16.34 18.22 -12.79
C ARG A 106 -16.70 18.97 -14.08
N GLU A 107 -17.42 20.08 -13.96
CA GLU A 107 -17.77 20.93 -15.10
C GLU A 107 -16.67 21.96 -15.42
N ALA A 108 -15.66 22.08 -14.54
CA ALA A 108 -14.51 22.95 -14.75
C ALA A 108 -13.51 22.33 -15.74
N ALA A 109 -12.50 23.11 -16.15
CA ALA A 109 -11.42 22.59 -16.98
C ALA A 109 -10.64 21.49 -16.24
N ASN A 110 -10.22 20.46 -16.96
CA ASN A 110 -9.58 19.26 -16.39
C ASN A 110 -8.30 19.54 -15.58
N ASP A 111 -7.63 20.67 -15.81
CA ASP A 111 -6.46 21.10 -15.07
C ASP A 111 -6.77 21.83 -13.75
N THR A 112 -8.04 22.13 -13.47
CA THR A 112 -8.49 22.91 -12.29
C THR A 112 -9.23 22.11 -11.23
N HIS A 113 -9.51 20.82 -11.47
CA HIS A 113 -10.24 19.94 -10.56
C HIS A 113 -9.73 18.50 -10.60
N PHE A 114 -10.12 17.65 -9.65
CA PHE A 114 -9.84 16.22 -9.68
C PHE A 114 -10.63 15.51 -10.77
N VAL A 115 -9.94 14.95 -11.76
CA VAL A 115 -10.56 14.24 -12.88
C VAL A 115 -10.93 12.81 -12.49
N ALA A 116 -9.96 12.03 -12.03
CA ALA A 116 -10.14 10.65 -11.61
C ALA A 116 -9.06 10.25 -10.60
N LEU A 117 -9.33 10.47 -9.31
CA LEU A 117 -8.41 10.03 -8.25
C LEU A 117 -8.24 8.51 -8.28
N ALA A 118 -7.01 8.06 -8.05
CA ALA A 118 -6.65 6.65 -8.09
C ALA A 118 -5.66 6.27 -6.98
N GLY A 119 -5.69 6.97 -5.85
CA GLY A 119 -4.85 6.72 -4.70
C GLY A 119 -4.55 7.98 -3.88
N MET A 120 -4.41 7.80 -2.58
CA MET A 120 -3.98 8.84 -1.64
C MET A 120 -3.06 8.29 -0.55
N THR A 121 -2.19 9.13 -0.01
CA THR A 121 -1.32 8.80 1.12
C THR A 121 -1.06 10.03 1.98
N ARG A 122 -0.67 9.82 3.24
CA ARG A 122 -0.23 10.88 4.16
C ARG A 122 1.25 10.65 4.49
N THR A 123 2.07 11.66 4.26
CA THR A 123 3.49 11.63 4.58
C THR A 123 3.77 11.96 6.04
N ALA A 124 4.98 11.67 6.53
CA ALA A 124 5.38 11.88 7.92
C ALA A 124 5.33 13.35 8.36
N ASP A 125 5.52 14.29 7.43
CA ASP A 125 5.35 15.74 7.65
C ASP A 125 3.86 16.16 7.77
N GLY A 126 2.94 15.23 7.55
CA GLY A 126 1.50 15.44 7.60
C GLY A 126 0.86 15.82 6.27
N SER A 127 1.64 16.07 5.21
CA SER A 127 1.08 16.39 3.89
C SER A 127 0.24 15.24 3.35
N ILE A 128 -0.85 15.57 2.66
CA ILE A 128 -1.63 14.59 1.91
C ILE A 128 -1.20 14.66 0.45
N TRP A 129 -0.92 13.50 -0.14
CA TRP A 129 -0.66 13.36 -1.56
C TRP A 129 -1.76 12.53 -2.19
N VAL A 130 -2.33 13.01 -3.29
CA VAL A 130 -3.29 12.29 -4.11
C VAL A 130 -2.77 12.13 -5.54
N LEU A 131 -3.09 11.00 -6.16
CA LEU A 131 -2.85 10.74 -7.57
C LEU A 131 -4.14 10.98 -8.35
N ASP A 132 -4.12 11.92 -9.29
CA ASP A 132 -5.15 12.04 -10.31
C ASP A 132 -4.65 11.33 -11.58
N SER A 133 -5.31 10.24 -11.95
CA SER A 133 -4.95 9.43 -13.11
C SER A 133 -5.32 10.07 -14.44
N GLY A 134 -6.30 10.99 -14.44
CA GLY A 134 -6.92 11.49 -15.67
C GLY A 134 -7.75 10.45 -16.45
N VAL A 135 -8.00 9.26 -15.87
CA VAL A 135 -8.70 8.13 -16.52
C VAL A 135 -10.00 7.79 -15.75
N PRO A 136 -11.12 8.47 -16.04
CA PRO A 136 -12.40 8.18 -15.39
C PRO A 136 -13.07 6.90 -15.90
N ASN A 137 -12.59 6.32 -17.00
CA ASN A 137 -13.08 5.04 -17.51
C ASN A 137 -11.92 4.27 -18.13
N ARG A 138 -11.60 3.09 -17.57
CA ARG A 138 -10.45 2.26 -17.95
C ARG A 138 -10.54 1.69 -19.37
N GLU A 139 -11.72 1.65 -19.97
CA GLU A 139 -11.94 1.17 -21.34
C GLU A 139 -11.85 2.30 -22.39
N LYS A 140 -11.59 3.54 -21.96
CA LYS A 140 -11.51 4.72 -22.83
C LYS A 140 -10.14 5.39 -22.72
N PRO A 141 -9.72 6.18 -23.73
CA PRO A 141 -8.54 7.02 -23.62
C PRO A 141 -8.60 7.96 -22.41
N PRO A 142 -7.45 8.37 -21.84
CA PRO A 142 -7.38 9.39 -20.80
C PRO A 142 -8.02 10.69 -21.27
N VAL A 143 -8.69 11.40 -20.36
CA VAL A 143 -9.27 12.73 -20.62
C VAL A 143 -8.36 13.87 -20.14
N ALA A 144 -7.35 13.55 -19.32
CA ALA A 144 -6.32 14.44 -18.84
C ALA A 144 -5.01 13.69 -18.63
N ALA A 145 -3.89 14.41 -18.57
CA ALA A 145 -2.61 13.84 -18.17
C ALA A 145 -2.58 13.57 -16.66
N PRO A 146 -1.94 12.49 -16.19
CA PRO A 146 -1.85 12.20 -14.77
C PRO A 146 -0.98 13.22 -14.03
N ARG A 147 -1.29 13.43 -12.75
CA ARG A 147 -0.60 14.38 -11.87
C ARG A 147 -0.69 13.97 -10.42
N LEU A 148 0.32 14.36 -9.64
CA LEU A 148 0.31 14.26 -8.18
C LEU A 148 -0.09 15.61 -7.60
N ILE A 149 -0.92 15.61 -6.57
CA ILE A 149 -1.41 16.84 -5.95
C ILE A 149 -1.14 16.76 -4.46
N GLN A 150 -0.43 17.75 -3.93
CA GLN A 150 -0.17 17.90 -2.50
C GLN A 150 -1.21 18.83 -1.88
N ILE A 151 -1.78 18.40 -0.76
CA ILE A 151 -2.75 19.17 0.01
C ILE A 151 -2.21 19.34 1.43
N ASP A 152 -2.18 20.58 1.92
CA ASP A 152 -1.93 20.85 3.33
C ASP A 152 -3.23 20.63 4.12
N PRO A 153 -3.30 19.64 5.03
CA PRO A 153 -4.50 19.40 5.83
C PRO A 153 -4.79 20.51 6.84
N THR A 154 -3.84 21.37 7.19
CA THR A 154 -4.03 22.44 8.16
C THR A 154 -4.86 23.56 7.59
N THR A 155 -4.56 23.95 6.35
CA THR A 155 -5.24 25.02 5.62
C THR A 155 -6.31 24.51 4.66
N ASN A 156 -6.34 23.20 4.38
CA ASN A 156 -7.15 22.57 3.34
C ASN A 156 -6.91 23.22 1.97
N THR A 157 -5.64 23.41 1.59
CA THR A 157 -5.28 24.01 0.32
C THR A 157 -4.34 23.13 -0.47
N VAL A 158 -4.54 23.06 -1.78
CA VAL A 158 -3.52 22.50 -2.68
C VAL A 158 -2.29 23.40 -2.66
N THR A 159 -1.15 22.83 -2.30
CA THR A 159 0.13 23.56 -2.20
C THR A 159 1.05 23.28 -3.38
N HIS A 160 0.97 22.07 -3.96
CA HIS A 160 1.79 21.67 -5.10
C HIS A 160 1.02 20.77 -6.06
N ILE A 161 1.33 20.92 -7.36
CA ILE A 161 0.88 20.01 -8.42
C ILE A 161 2.13 19.57 -9.17
N VAL A 162 2.36 18.26 -9.22
CA VAL A 162 3.49 17.65 -9.91
C VAL A 162 2.96 16.94 -11.15
N PRO A 163 3.16 17.49 -12.36
CA PRO A 163 2.77 16.80 -13.58
C PRO A 163 3.62 15.54 -13.77
N VAL A 164 3.04 14.49 -14.33
CA VAL A 164 3.81 13.31 -14.76
C VAL A 164 4.28 13.53 -16.20
N GLU A 165 5.58 13.43 -16.43
CA GLU A 165 6.15 13.60 -17.77
C GLU A 165 5.63 12.52 -18.74
N ALA A 166 5.23 12.93 -19.95
CA ALA A 166 4.62 12.03 -20.93
C ALA A 166 5.55 10.90 -21.41
N ASN A 167 6.88 11.09 -21.31
CA ASN A 167 7.88 10.07 -21.62
C ASN A 167 7.92 8.91 -20.60
N LEU A 168 7.27 9.06 -19.43
CA LEU A 168 7.11 8.02 -18.42
C LEU A 168 5.86 7.16 -18.67
N LEU A 169 5.05 7.50 -19.67
CA LEU A 169 3.78 6.82 -19.95
C LEU A 169 3.90 6.02 -21.24
N HIS A 170 3.24 4.87 -21.25
CA HIS A 170 3.02 4.06 -22.44
C HIS A 170 1.60 4.28 -22.96
N GLN A 171 1.34 3.87 -24.20
CA GLN A 171 -0.03 3.80 -24.71
C GLN A 171 -0.81 2.79 -23.87
N GLY A 172 -1.89 3.24 -23.22
CA GLY A 172 -2.70 2.41 -22.32
C GLY A 172 -2.32 2.52 -20.84
N SER A 173 -1.34 3.37 -20.48
CA SER A 173 -1.01 3.65 -19.08
C SER A 173 -2.22 4.14 -18.29
N ILE A 174 -2.41 3.58 -17.09
CA ILE A 174 -3.41 4.00 -16.11
C ILE A 174 -2.74 3.95 -14.73
N LEU A 175 -2.21 5.09 -14.28
CA LEU A 175 -1.54 5.18 -12.99
C LEU A 175 -2.55 4.95 -11.85
N SER A 176 -2.19 4.11 -10.88
CA SER A 176 -3.03 3.79 -9.72
C SER A 176 -2.17 3.36 -8.54
N GLY A 177 -2.48 3.90 -7.36
CA GLY A 177 -1.68 3.80 -6.16
C GLY A 177 -0.60 4.88 -6.08
N ILE A 178 -0.33 5.35 -4.86
CA ILE A 178 0.74 6.31 -4.60
C ILE A 178 1.35 6.03 -3.22
N ALA A 179 2.68 6.03 -3.18
CA ALA A 179 3.44 6.09 -1.94
C ALA A 179 4.47 7.23 -2.05
N VAL A 180 4.72 7.95 -0.96
CA VAL A 180 5.66 9.07 -0.94
C VAL A 180 6.59 8.94 0.26
N HIS A 181 7.89 9.05 0.02
CA HIS A 181 8.90 9.12 1.08
C HIS A 181 9.99 10.12 0.70
N GLY A 182 10.28 11.08 1.59
CA GLY A 182 11.19 12.17 1.30
C GLY A 182 10.72 12.99 0.10
N SER A 183 11.58 13.13 -0.91
CA SER A 183 11.28 13.86 -2.16
C SER A 183 10.79 12.96 -3.30
N THR A 184 10.54 11.67 -3.05
CA THR A 184 10.20 10.71 -4.11
C THR A 184 8.79 10.19 -3.95
N ALA A 185 8.03 10.24 -5.04
CA ALA A 185 6.77 9.53 -5.20
C ALA A 185 6.98 8.25 -6.01
N TYR A 186 6.37 7.16 -5.56
CA TYR A 186 6.34 5.85 -6.21
C TYR A 186 4.93 5.60 -6.72
N VAL A 187 4.77 5.43 -8.03
CA VAL A 187 3.48 5.36 -8.68
C VAL A 187 3.44 4.16 -9.64
N PRO A 188 2.70 3.09 -9.32
CA PRO A 188 2.51 1.98 -10.23
C PRO A 188 1.63 2.37 -11.42
N ASP A 189 1.82 1.66 -12.52
CA ASP A 189 0.96 1.71 -13.69
C ASP A 189 0.14 0.42 -13.80
N SER A 190 -1.16 0.55 -13.59
CA SER A 190 -2.13 -0.54 -13.59
C SER A 190 -2.72 -0.84 -14.98
N GLY A 191 -2.37 -0.02 -15.98
CA GLY A 191 -2.77 -0.22 -17.38
C GLY A 191 -1.67 -0.88 -18.20
N VAL A 192 -0.41 -0.50 -17.93
CA VAL A 192 0.79 -1.14 -18.50
C VAL A 192 1.77 -1.35 -17.35
N ALA A 193 1.94 -2.59 -16.89
CA ALA A 193 2.81 -2.91 -15.76
C ALA A 193 4.16 -2.16 -15.79
N GLY A 194 4.42 -1.40 -14.73
CA GLY A 194 5.66 -0.67 -14.49
C GLY A 194 5.53 0.22 -13.26
N LEU A 195 6.66 0.77 -12.82
CA LEU A 195 6.75 1.64 -11.64
C LEU A 195 7.43 2.96 -12.01
N LEU A 196 6.76 4.07 -11.75
CA LEU A 196 7.33 5.40 -11.89
C LEU A 196 7.90 5.84 -10.54
N LEU A 197 9.13 6.35 -10.58
CA LEU A 197 9.73 7.14 -9.50
C LEU A 197 9.78 8.59 -9.97
N ILE A 198 9.10 9.46 -9.25
CA ILE A 198 8.99 10.88 -9.57
C ILE A 198 9.67 11.67 -8.45
N ASP A 199 10.67 12.47 -8.81
CA ASP A 199 11.26 13.47 -7.93
C ASP A 199 10.33 14.68 -7.85
N ILE A 200 9.74 14.89 -6.67
CA ILE A 200 8.73 15.91 -6.41
C ILE A 200 9.26 17.33 -6.67
N PRO A 201 10.46 17.73 -6.18
CA PRO A 201 10.96 19.09 -6.40
C PRO A 201 11.19 19.45 -7.87
N SER A 202 11.72 18.53 -8.67
CA SER A 202 12.02 18.78 -10.09
C SER A 202 10.88 18.41 -11.05
N ALA A 203 9.87 17.68 -10.56
CA ALA A 203 8.83 17.05 -11.38
C ALA A 203 9.39 16.15 -12.50
N SER A 204 10.62 15.64 -12.33
CA SER A 204 11.23 14.70 -13.26
C SER A 204 11.09 13.27 -12.74
N GLY A 205 11.11 12.29 -13.64
CA GLY A 205 11.00 10.90 -13.20
C GLY A 205 11.74 9.89 -14.05
N ARG A 206 11.66 8.65 -13.59
CA ARG A 206 12.14 7.47 -14.29
C ARG A 206 11.14 6.34 -14.12
N ARG A 207 11.04 5.50 -15.15
CA ARG A 207 10.19 4.33 -15.17
C ARG A 207 11.04 3.06 -15.06
N PHE A 208 10.62 2.14 -14.22
CA PHE A 208 11.32 0.89 -13.91
C PHE A 208 10.36 -0.30 -13.96
N LEU A 209 10.93 -1.51 -14.02
CA LEU A 209 10.18 -2.77 -13.92
C LEU A 209 9.08 -2.92 -14.99
N ASP A 210 9.35 -2.43 -16.20
CA ASP A 210 8.42 -2.50 -17.32
C ASP A 210 8.08 -3.93 -17.69
N HIS A 211 6.78 -4.25 -17.68
CA HIS A 211 6.23 -5.58 -17.94
C HIS A 211 6.80 -6.68 -17.03
N HIS A 212 7.47 -6.29 -15.94
CA HIS A 212 8.11 -7.22 -15.01
C HIS A 212 7.05 -8.19 -14.45
N PRO A 213 7.32 -9.51 -14.37
CA PRO A 213 6.32 -10.50 -13.94
C PRO A 213 5.69 -10.24 -12.55
N ALA A 214 6.42 -9.55 -11.68
CA ALA A 214 5.92 -9.12 -10.38
C ALA A 214 4.83 -8.04 -10.45
N LEU A 215 4.86 -7.22 -11.50
CA LEU A 215 3.93 -6.10 -11.65
C LEU A 215 2.76 -6.43 -12.58
N THR A 216 2.94 -7.42 -13.45
CA THR A 216 1.97 -7.86 -14.45
C THR A 216 0.91 -8.80 -13.85
N ALA A 217 -0.35 -8.55 -14.16
CA ALA A 217 -1.45 -9.42 -13.80
C ALA A 217 -1.37 -10.73 -14.57
N THR A 218 -1.19 -11.85 -13.85
CA THR A 218 -1.16 -13.19 -14.46
C THR A 218 -2.45 -13.98 -14.26
N LYS A 219 -3.39 -13.42 -13.48
CA LYS A 219 -4.64 -14.06 -13.10
C LYS A 219 -5.77 -13.03 -13.01
N PRO A 220 -7.02 -13.42 -13.27
CA PRO A 220 -8.15 -12.54 -13.05
C PRO A 220 -8.41 -12.33 -11.56
N ILE A 221 -9.00 -11.19 -11.23
CA ILE A 221 -9.43 -10.85 -9.87
C ILE A 221 -10.43 -11.89 -9.39
N GLN A 222 -10.21 -12.44 -8.19
CA GLN A 222 -11.08 -13.46 -7.61
C GLN A 222 -12.08 -12.83 -6.65
N THR A 223 -13.32 -13.27 -6.73
CA THR A 223 -14.42 -12.93 -5.81
C THR A 223 -14.88 -14.19 -5.08
N PRO A 224 -15.74 -14.10 -4.05
CA PRO A 224 -16.30 -15.27 -3.38
C PRO A 224 -17.05 -16.25 -4.31
N ILE A 225 -17.53 -15.77 -5.47
CA ILE A 225 -18.32 -16.57 -6.43
C ILE A 225 -17.53 -16.96 -7.69
N GLY A 226 -16.24 -16.62 -7.77
CA GLY A 226 -15.38 -16.94 -8.92
C GLY A 226 -14.64 -15.72 -9.49
N PRO A 227 -14.03 -15.84 -10.69
CA PRO A 227 -13.33 -14.71 -11.32
C PRO A 227 -14.30 -13.57 -11.63
N LEU A 228 -13.87 -12.33 -11.40
CA LEU A 228 -14.59 -11.14 -11.82
C LEU A 228 -14.65 -11.08 -13.34
N LEU A 229 -15.84 -10.86 -13.90
CA LEU A 229 -16.08 -10.76 -15.33
C LEU A 229 -16.61 -9.37 -15.69
N ASN A 230 -16.23 -8.85 -16.85
CA ASN A 230 -16.81 -7.64 -17.41
C ASN A 230 -18.19 -7.90 -18.05
N ALA A 231 -18.83 -6.85 -18.56
CA ALA A 231 -20.14 -6.93 -19.24
C ALA A 231 -20.17 -7.89 -20.44
N ASN A 232 -19.02 -8.18 -21.06
CA ASN A 232 -18.87 -9.12 -22.17
C ASN A 232 -18.54 -10.55 -21.72
N GLY A 233 -18.50 -10.83 -20.41
CA GLY A 233 -18.15 -12.13 -19.84
C GLY A 233 -16.66 -12.44 -19.84
N GLN A 234 -15.79 -11.47 -20.12
CA GLN A 234 -14.33 -11.64 -20.10
C GLN A 234 -13.80 -11.38 -18.70
N ALA A 235 -12.85 -12.19 -18.26
CA ALA A 235 -12.28 -12.06 -16.93
C ALA A 235 -11.44 -10.78 -16.80
N ILE A 236 -11.64 -10.04 -15.71
CA ILE A 236 -10.92 -8.79 -15.43
C ILE A 236 -9.62 -9.11 -14.71
N ALA A 237 -8.52 -8.62 -15.27
CA ALA A 237 -7.20 -8.59 -14.67
C ALA A 237 -6.67 -7.15 -14.73
N VAL A 238 -5.98 -6.73 -13.67
CA VAL A 238 -5.44 -5.38 -13.53
C VAL A 238 -4.01 -5.54 -13.06
N ASP A 239 -3.08 -4.84 -13.72
CA ASP A 239 -1.68 -4.81 -13.32
C ASP A 239 -1.53 -4.14 -11.94
N THR A 240 -0.31 -3.99 -11.45
CA THR A 240 -0.06 -3.43 -10.12
C THR A 240 -0.76 -2.08 -9.95
N SER A 241 -1.57 -1.99 -8.90
CA SER A 241 -2.32 -0.77 -8.53
C SER A 241 -2.18 -0.45 -7.04
N MET A 242 -1.54 -1.32 -6.27
CA MET A 242 -1.38 -1.18 -4.83
C MET A 242 0.09 -1.04 -4.49
N ILE A 243 0.40 -0.06 -3.64
CA ILE A 243 1.76 0.24 -3.23
C ILE A 243 1.79 0.77 -1.80
N ALA A 244 2.86 0.45 -1.07
CA ALA A 244 3.23 1.15 0.15
C ALA A 244 4.75 1.26 0.24
N VAL A 245 5.22 2.33 0.86
CA VAL A 245 6.64 2.53 1.20
C VAL A 245 6.83 2.33 2.69
N SER A 246 7.96 1.74 3.08
CA SER A 246 8.29 1.54 4.48
C SER A 246 8.45 2.88 5.22
N PRO A 247 8.19 2.91 6.54
CA PRO A 247 8.33 4.15 7.33
C PRO A 247 9.72 4.79 7.23
N ASP A 248 10.76 3.99 7.03
CA ASP A 248 12.15 4.42 6.86
C ASP A 248 12.56 4.61 5.39
N GLY A 249 11.65 4.39 4.44
CA GLY A 249 11.89 4.53 3.01
C GLY A 249 12.84 3.50 2.39
N THR A 250 13.24 2.45 3.12
CA THR A 250 14.22 1.46 2.65
C THR A 250 13.64 0.42 1.69
N TRP A 251 12.33 0.23 1.68
CA TRP A 251 11.67 -0.69 0.76
C TRP A 251 10.27 -0.22 0.37
N ILE A 252 9.80 -0.69 -0.78
CA ILE A 252 8.40 -0.59 -1.19
C ILE A 252 7.83 -2.00 -1.33
N VAL A 253 6.52 -2.11 -1.07
CA VAL A 253 5.73 -3.27 -1.47
C VAL A 253 4.75 -2.89 -2.56
N MET A 254 4.52 -3.83 -3.46
CA MET A 254 3.65 -3.66 -4.62
C MET A 254 2.84 -4.91 -4.85
N GLN A 255 1.60 -4.74 -5.32
CA GLN A 255 0.77 -5.87 -5.65
C GLN A 255 -0.27 -5.53 -6.74
N PRO A 256 -0.43 -6.39 -7.78
CA PRO A 256 -1.64 -6.40 -8.60
C PRO A 256 -2.84 -6.95 -7.80
N PRO A 257 -4.08 -6.47 -8.02
CA PRO A 257 -5.25 -6.90 -7.25
C PRO A 257 -5.41 -8.42 -7.10
N ALA A 258 -4.99 -9.21 -8.10
CA ALA A 258 -4.78 -10.65 -7.96
C ALA A 258 -3.33 -11.03 -8.24
N GLY A 259 -2.62 -11.53 -7.23
CA GLY A 259 -1.23 -11.92 -7.37
C GLY A 259 -0.57 -12.19 -6.03
N PHE A 260 0.76 -12.05 -6.02
CA PHE A 260 1.55 -12.07 -4.80
C PHE A 260 1.82 -10.64 -4.35
N LEU A 261 2.14 -10.48 -3.06
CA LEU A 261 2.74 -9.27 -2.55
C LEU A 261 4.24 -9.33 -2.84
N TYR A 262 4.76 -8.34 -3.56
CA TYR A 262 6.17 -8.22 -3.87
C TYR A 262 6.81 -7.11 -3.06
N ARG A 263 8.11 -7.24 -2.77
CA ARG A 263 8.92 -6.23 -2.08
C ARG A 263 10.20 -5.98 -2.86
N VAL A 264 10.62 -4.72 -2.92
CA VAL A 264 11.88 -4.30 -3.53
C VAL A 264 12.56 -3.24 -2.67
N SER A 265 13.89 -3.28 -2.62
CA SER A 265 14.69 -2.27 -1.93
C SER A 265 14.68 -0.97 -2.73
N THR A 266 14.47 0.17 -2.07
CA THR A 266 14.50 1.48 -2.76
C THR A 266 15.90 1.85 -3.24
N SER A 267 16.94 1.28 -2.61
CA SER A 267 18.34 1.46 -3.05
C SER A 267 18.56 1.00 -4.49
N LEU A 268 17.78 0.01 -4.97
CA LEU A 268 17.91 -0.52 -6.32
C LEU A 268 17.64 0.56 -7.39
N PHE A 269 16.81 1.55 -7.09
CA PHE A 269 16.45 2.60 -8.04
C PHE A 269 17.41 3.81 -8.04
N THR A 270 18.29 3.90 -7.04
CA THR A 270 19.26 5.01 -6.88
C THR A 270 20.69 4.59 -7.12
N ASP A 271 20.96 3.28 -7.16
CA ASP A 271 22.25 2.71 -7.49
C ASP A 271 22.60 2.99 -8.97
N PRO A 272 23.67 3.76 -9.27
CA PRO A 272 24.07 4.05 -10.65
C PRO A 272 24.65 2.84 -11.38
N ASP A 273 25.05 1.79 -10.64
CA ASP A 273 25.69 0.60 -11.18
C ASP A 273 24.72 -0.59 -11.30
N VAL A 274 23.43 -0.38 -10.97
CA VAL A 274 22.39 -1.42 -11.09
C VAL A 274 22.23 -1.86 -12.54
N THR A 275 22.22 -3.17 -12.74
CA THR A 275 22.02 -3.75 -14.08
C THR A 275 20.55 -4.08 -14.32
N PRO A 276 20.10 -4.21 -15.59
CA PRO A 276 18.77 -4.73 -15.89
C PRO A 276 18.50 -6.09 -15.22
N ALA A 277 19.49 -6.99 -15.18
CA ALA A 277 19.35 -8.28 -14.50
C ALA A 277 19.15 -8.12 -12.98
N ALA A 278 19.85 -7.17 -12.34
CA ALA A 278 19.65 -6.86 -10.93
C ALA A 278 18.25 -6.28 -10.66
N PHE A 279 17.65 -5.55 -11.60
CA PHE A 279 16.25 -5.13 -11.50
C PHE A 279 15.27 -6.30 -11.55
N GLU A 280 15.48 -7.23 -12.48
CA GLU A 280 14.65 -8.45 -12.60
C GLU A 280 14.75 -9.34 -11.36
N GLU A 281 15.94 -9.51 -10.80
CA GLU A 281 16.17 -10.36 -9.63
C GLU A 281 15.91 -9.66 -8.29
N GLY A 282 15.90 -8.33 -8.27
CA GLY A 282 15.77 -7.51 -7.06
C GLY A 282 14.36 -7.47 -6.48
N VAL A 283 13.36 -7.94 -7.22
CA VAL A 283 11.97 -7.98 -6.76
C VAL A 283 11.66 -9.32 -6.08
N THR A 284 11.47 -9.29 -4.77
CA THR A 284 11.20 -10.50 -3.98
C THR A 284 9.70 -10.75 -3.86
N GLN A 285 9.24 -11.95 -4.20
CA GLN A 285 7.91 -12.42 -3.81
C GLN A 285 7.84 -12.56 -2.28
N TRP A 286 7.22 -11.59 -1.61
CA TRP A 286 7.29 -11.43 -0.16
C TRP A 286 6.24 -12.27 0.57
N TYR A 287 5.03 -12.36 0.01
CA TYR A 287 3.95 -13.16 0.58
C TYR A 287 2.93 -13.60 -0.48
N LYS A 288 2.29 -14.75 -0.26
CA LYS A 288 1.14 -15.18 -1.06
C LYS A 288 -0.14 -14.60 -0.48
N THR A 289 -0.72 -13.64 -1.19
CA THR A 289 -1.96 -12.96 -0.83
C THR A 289 -3.16 -13.55 -1.60
N PRO A 290 -4.39 -13.35 -1.10
CA PRO A 290 -5.60 -13.53 -1.90
C PRO A 290 -5.78 -12.33 -2.86
N ALA A 291 -6.93 -12.26 -3.53
CA ALA A 291 -7.29 -11.02 -4.24
C ALA A 291 -7.58 -9.91 -3.23
N LEU A 292 -6.94 -8.76 -3.41
CA LEU A 292 -7.02 -7.63 -2.50
C LEU A 292 -7.92 -6.54 -3.05
N GLY A 293 -8.63 -5.86 -2.16
CA GLY A 293 -9.33 -4.61 -2.50
C GLY A 293 -8.48 -3.38 -2.20
N GLY A 294 -7.52 -3.48 -1.29
CA GLY A 294 -6.51 -2.45 -1.04
C GLY A 294 -5.57 -2.81 0.10
N LEU A 295 -4.52 -2.00 0.29
CA LEU A 295 -3.52 -2.20 1.34
C LEU A 295 -3.06 -0.86 1.94
N THR A 296 -2.64 -0.90 3.19
CA THR A 296 -1.98 0.22 3.88
C THR A 296 -0.86 -0.30 4.76
N ILE A 297 -0.06 0.62 5.31
CA ILE A 297 1.08 0.34 6.19
C ILE A 297 1.00 1.23 7.42
N ASP A 298 1.33 0.70 8.60
CA ASP A 298 1.48 1.49 9.82
C ASP A 298 2.91 2.03 10.00
N ASN A 299 3.12 2.80 11.08
CA ASN A 299 4.42 3.41 11.39
C ASN A 299 5.47 2.39 11.84
N GLU A 300 5.05 1.18 12.22
CA GLU A 300 5.89 0.04 12.60
C GLU A 300 6.25 -0.83 11.39
N GLY A 301 5.72 -0.52 10.21
CA GLY A 301 5.94 -1.25 8.96
C GLY A 301 5.08 -2.52 8.82
N THR A 302 4.05 -2.69 9.66
CA THR A 302 3.03 -3.72 9.51
C THR A 302 2.11 -3.34 8.36
N LEU A 303 1.92 -4.29 7.45
CA LEU A 303 0.97 -4.14 6.36
C LEU A 303 -0.40 -4.62 6.80
N TYR A 304 -1.43 -3.90 6.38
CA TYR A 304 -2.83 -4.27 6.54
C TYR A 304 -3.49 -4.27 5.18
N TRP A 305 -4.31 -5.28 4.90
CA TRP A 305 -5.03 -5.34 3.63
C TRP A 305 -6.38 -6.01 3.76
N SER A 306 -7.20 -5.75 2.76
CA SER A 306 -8.56 -6.25 2.65
C SER A 306 -8.64 -7.41 1.65
N ASP A 307 -9.11 -8.56 2.09
CA ASP A 307 -9.30 -9.76 1.25
C ASP A 307 -10.71 -9.79 0.68
N ILE A 308 -10.82 -9.63 -0.64
CA ILE A 308 -12.10 -9.66 -1.38
C ILE A 308 -12.72 -11.05 -1.32
N THR A 309 -11.90 -12.10 -1.37
CA THR A 309 -12.37 -13.48 -1.58
C THR A 309 -13.10 -14.04 -0.37
N THR A 310 -12.78 -13.54 0.82
CA THR A 310 -13.38 -14.01 2.08
C THR A 310 -14.07 -12.91 2.88
N GLY A 311 -13.96 -11.64 2.50
CA GLY A 311 -14.45 -10.52 3.32
C GLY A 311 -13.67 -10.42 4.64
N SER A 312 -12.34 -10.41 4.55
CA SER A 312 -11.46 -10.37 5.73
C SER A 312 -10.56 -9.14 5.77
N ILE A 313 -10.18 -8.72 6.97
CA ILE A 313 -9.04 -7.81 7.17
C ILE A 313 -7.88 -8.61 7.73
N LEU A 314 -6.73 -8.50 7.07
CA LEU A 314 -5.52 -9.27 7.36
C LEU A 314 -4.38 -8.30 7.69
N SER A 315 -3.40 -8.76 8.45
CA SER A 315 -2.15 -8.01 8.66
C SER A 315 -0.92 -8.89 8.53
N TYR A 316 0.22 -8.28 8.23
CA TYR A 316 1.50 -8.96 8.06
C TYR A 316 2.65 -8.05 8.48
N THR A 317 3.37 -8.46 9.52
CA THR A 317 4.43 -7.65 10.10
C THR A 317 5.74 -7.76 9.32
N VAL A 318 6.68 -6.84 9.59
CA VAL A 318 8.06 -6.91 9.07
C VAL A 318 8.75 -8.22 9.48
N GLY A 319 8.40 -8.75 10.65
CA GLY A 319 8.83 -10.07 11.14
C GLY A 319 8.18 -11.26 10.44
N ARG A 320 7.39 -11.04 9.38
CA ARG A 320 6.69 -12.06 8.58
C ARG A 320 5.66 -12.87 9.35
N ILE A 321 4.97 -12.22 10.29
CA ILE A 321 3.90 -12.84 11.07
C ILE A 321 2.54 -12.43 10.48
N PRO A 322 1.80 -13.36 9.84
CA PRO A 322 0.47 -13.10 9.32
C PRO A 322 -0.62 -13.23 10.38
N ARG A 323 -1.61 -12.34 10.31
CA ARG A 323 -2.79 -12.35 11.17
C ARG A 323 -4.05 -12.20 10.35
N ARG A 324 -5.09 -12.95 10.73
CA ARG A 324 -6.45 -12.74 10.24
C ARG A 324 -7.21 -12.02 11.34
N LEU A 325 -7.41 -10.71 11.18
CA LEU A 325 -7.98 -9.89 12.25
C LEU A 325 -9.47 -10.14 12.38
N VAL A 326 -10.20 -10.06 11.27
CA VAL A 326 -11.65 -10.32 11.23
C VAL A 326 -12.03 -10.92 9.88
N THR A 327 -13.10 -11.71 9.87
CA THR A 327 -13.79 -12.19 8.67
C THR A 327 -15.28 -11.95 8.88
N ASP A 328 -15.95 -11.27 7.95
CA ASP A 328 -17.35 -10.88 8.08
C ASP A 328 -18.02 -10.74 6.70
N GLU A 329 -19.20 -11.34 6.52
CA GLU A 329 -19.96 -11.29 5.26
C GLU A 329 -20.42 -9.88 4.86
N ARG A 330 -20.44 -8.94 5.83
CA ARG A 330 -20.74 -7.53 5.58
C ARG A 330 -19.63 -6.83 4.81
N LEU A 331 -18.40 -7.35 4.83
CA LEU A 331 -17.26 -6.83 4.07
C LEU A 331 -17.31 -7.34 2.62
N LYS A 332 -18.28 -6.83 1.85
CA LYS A 332 -18.38 -7.10 0.40
C LYS A 332 -17.45 -6.18 -0.37
N TRP A 333 -16.43 -6.77 -1.01
CA TRP A 333 -15.33 -6.04 -1.67
C TRP A 333 -14.77 -4.93 -0.78
N PRO A 334 -14.14 -5.28 0.36
CA PRO A 334 -13.54 -4.29 1.24
C PRO A 334 -12.35 -3.64 0.51
N THR A 335 -12.28 -2.31 0.44
CA THR A 335 -11.23 -1.60 -0.31
C THR A 335 -10.08 -1.12 0.58
N THR A 336 -9.30 -0.12 0.16
CA THR A 336 -8.10 0.35 0.86
C THR A 336 -8.40 0.82 2.28
N PRO A 337 -7.91 0.12 3.32
CA PRO A 337 -8.16 0.49 4.70
C PRO A 337 -7.30 1.69 5.14
N GLY A 338 -7.81 2.45 6.09
CA GLY A 338 -7.11 3.55 6.74
C GLY A 338 -6.87 3.28 8.23
N LEU A 339 -5.74 3.74 8.75
CA LEU A 339 -5.37 3.61 10.17
C LEU A 339 -5.38 5.00 10.82
N ASP A 340 -5.92 5.11 12.02
CA ASP A 340 -5.90 6.39 12.78
C ASP A 340 -4.65 6.58 13.65
N GLY A 341 -3.81 5.55 13.78
CA GLY A 341 -2.65 5.57 14.69
C GLY A 341 -3.03 5.44 16.19
N HIS A 342 -4.30 5.20 16.49
CA HIS A 342 -4.85 5.04 17.84
C HIS A 342 -5.51 3.67 18.05
N GLY A 343 -5.11 2.68 17.23
CA GLY A 343 -5.58 1.30 17.34
C GLY A 343 -6.90 1.03 16.61
N HIS A 344 -7.33 1.91 15.70
CA HIS A 344 -8.47 1.63 14.84
C HIS A 344 -8.09 1.55 13.37
N LEU A 345 -8.75 0.62 12.67
CA LEU A 345 -8.73 0.49 11.23
C LEU A 345 -10.12 0.79 10.69
N TYR A 346 -10.19 1.55 9.61
CA TYR A 346 -11.43 1.91 8.91
C TYR A 346 -11.40 1.35 7.49
N VAL A 347 -12.50 0.77 7.02
CA VAL A 347 -12.57 0.15 5.70
C VAL A 347 -13.98 0.25 5.13
N ALA A 348 -14.10 0.60 3.85
CA ALA A 348 -15.37 0.61 3.13
C ALA A 348 -15.69 -0.78 2.57
N ALA A 349 -16.93 -1.23 2.71
CA ALA A 349 -17.48 -2.39 2.00
C ALA A 349 -18.10 -1.93 0.67
N SER A 350 -17.25 -1.76 -0.34
CA SER A 350 -17.54 -0.89 -1.49
C SER A 350 -18.31 -1.57 -2.61
N GLN A 351 -18.40 -2.90 -2.60
CA GLN A 351 -19.14 -3.66 -3.61
C GLN A 351 -18.70 -3.33 -5.06
N LEU A 352 -17.38 -3.19 -5.32
CA LEU A 352 -16.91 -2.73 -6.64
C LEU A 352 -17.32 -3.67 -7.79
N ASP A 353 -17.49 -4.96 -7.52
CA ASP A 353 -18.03 -5.96 -8.44
C ASP A 353 -19.46 -5.67 -8.91
N HIS A 354 -20.19 -4.81 -8.21
CA HIS A 354 -21.53 -4.36 -8.56
C HIS A 354 -21.54 -2.99 -9.27
N SER A 355 -20.38 -2.35 -9.42
CA SER A 355 -20.24 -1.07 -10.13
C SER A 355 -20.04 -1.27 -11.63
N VAL A 356 -20.87 -0.61 -12.43
CA VAL A 356 -20.69 -0.55 -13.90
C VAL A 356 -19.39 0.14 -14.28
N GLY A 357 -18.94 1.12 -13.48
CA GLY A 357 -17.65 1.79 -13.70
C GLY A 357 -16.46 0.82 -13.61
N PHE A 358 -16.62 -0.26 -12.84
CA PHE A 358 -15.62 -1.32 -12.67
C PHE A 358 -15.97 -2.62 -13.42
N GLY A 359 -16.83 -2.53 -14.44
CA GLY A 359 -17.07 -3.60 -15.39
C GLY A 359 -18.34 -4.43 -15.17
N ALA A 360 -19.14 -4.16 -14.13
CA ALA A 360 -20.41 -4.86 -13.94
C ALA A 360 -21.37 -4.61 -15.13
N ALA A 361 -22.09 -5.65 -15.58
CA ALA A 361 -23.00 -5.54 -16.73
C ALA A 361 -24.17 -4.56 -16.51
N SER A 362 -24.57 -4.34 -15.25
CA SER A 362 -25.61 -3.39 -14.87
C SER A 362 -25.43 -2.92 -13.42
N PRO A 363 -25.93 -1.73 -13.04
CA PRO A 363 -25.79 -1.23 -11.67
C PRO A 363 -26.53 -2.14 -10.69
N SER A 364 -25.83 -2.66 -9.70
CA SER A 364 -26.42 -3.57 -8.71
C SER A 364 -25.93 -3.34 -7.27
N ILE A 365 -25.37 -2.15 -7.01
CA ILE A 365 -24.95 -1.73 -5.67
C ILE A 365 -26.14 -1.78 -4.71
N SER A 366 -25.96 -2.47 -3.59
CA SER A 366 -26.92 -2.44 -2.48
C SER A 366 -26.55 -1.31 -1.53
N TRP A 367 -27.34 -0.24 -1.56
CA TRP A 367 -27.19 0.90 -0.65
C TRP A 367 -27.76 0.60 0.74
N PRO A 368 -27.17 1.17 1.82
CA PRO A 368 -26.01 2.05 1.82
C PRO A 368 -24.66 1.33 1.71
N ILE A 369 -23.66 1.98 1.11
CA ILE A 369 -22.24 1.62 1.30
C ILE A 369 -21.86 2.00 2.72
N THR A 370 -21.21 1.08 3.44
CA THR A 370 -20.85 1.25 4.86
C THR A 370 -19.34 1.25 5.01
N VAL A 371 -18.82 2.25 5.71
CA VAL A 371 -17.47 2.21 6.30
C VAL A 371 -17.58 1.57 7.67
N TYR A 372 -16.78 0.57 7.93
CA TYR A 372 -16.67 -0.11 9.21
C TYR A 372 -15.41 0.33 9.94
N GLN A 373 -15.52 0.42 11.26
CA GLN A 373 -14.40 0.55 12.18
C GLN A 373 -14.11 -0.82 12.83
N LEU A 374 -12.83 -1.17 12.89
CA LEU A 374 -12.32 -2.32 13.62
C LEU A 374 -11.35 -1.81 14.68
N THR A 375 -11.57 -2.19 15.94
CA THR A 375 -10.56 -1.98 16.99
C THR A 375 -9.51 -3.07 16.88
N LEU A 376 -8.26 -2.68 16.63
CA LEU A 376 -7.15 -3.60 16.45
C LEU A 376 -6.79 -4.27 17.79
N PRO A 377 -6.39 -5.55 17.79
CA PRO A 377 -5.95 -6.20 19.01
C PRO A 377 -4.67 -5.54 19.55
N THR A 378 -4.63 -5.22 20.84
CA THR A 378 -3.44 -4.70 21.53
C THR A 378 -2.41 -5.79 21.82
N THR A 379 -2.81 -7.06 21.71
CA THR A 379 -1.90 -8.20 21.86
C THR A 379 -0.90 -8.21 20.70
N PRO A 380 0.41 -8.35 20.96
CA PRO A 380 1.39 -8.51 19.90
C PRO A 380 1.05 -9.77 19.08
N PRO A 381 1.48 -9.82 17.80
CA PRO A 381 1.36 -11.02 16.99
C PRO A 381 1.92 -12.24 17.75
N PRO A 382 1.30 -13.43 17.64
CA PRO A 382 1.86 -14.65 18.20
C PRO A 382 3.30 -14.84 17.68
N GLN A 383 4.24 -15.10 18.59
CA GLN A 383 5.65 -15.36 18.24
C GLN A 383 5.84 -16.75 17.64
#